data_AF-A0A7J3KZK6-F1
#
_entry.id   AF-A0A7J3KZK6-F1
#
_cell.length_a   1.000
_cell.length_b   1.000
_cell.length_c   1.000
_cell.angle_alpha   90.00
_cell.angle_beta   90.00
_cell.angle_gamma   90.00
#
_symmetry.space_group_name_H-M   'P 1'
#
loop_
_entity.id
_entity.type
_entity.pdbx_description
1 polymer ?
#
loop_
_entity_poly.entity_id
_entity_poly.type
_entity_poly.pdbx_seq_one_letter_code
_entity_poly.pdbx_strand_id
1 'polypeptide(L)'
;RIIQEESDRIVRERGPVKVGEAVYTSAGSLNAKYVIHAVGPRMGEGNEDEKLRNATWNSLKLAEQLRLSSIVFPAISTGVFGYPKDKCAQVMLKTIKDYVFSGGKLKEIMICLYDDETYRIFEEALWKIF
;
A
#
# COMPACT_ATOMS: atom_id res chain seq x y z
N ARG A 1 20.55 2.66 5.80
CA ARG A 1 21.37 1.43 5.67
C ARG A 1 20.62 0.22 6.23
N ILE A 2 20.15 0.25 7.49
CA ILE A 2 19.41 -0.88 8.08
C ILE A 2 18.17 -1.38 7.29
N ILE A 3 17.35 -0.46 6.72
CA ILE A 3 16.18 -0.84 5.92
C ILE A 3 16.59 -1.71 4.71
N GLN A 4 17.65 -1.29 4.00
CA GLN A 4 18.15 -2.02 2.83
C GLN A 4 18.71 -3.38 3.25
N GLU A 5 19.52 -3.41 4.32
CA GLU A 5 20.11 -4.66 4.83
C GLU A 5 19.05 -5.68 5.26
N GLU A 6 17.98 -5.23 5.92
CA GLU A 6 16.85 -6.09 6.29
C GLU A 6 16.07 -6.57 5.06
N SER A 7 15.86 -5.70 4.07
CA SER A 7 15.20 -6.05 2.80
C SER A 7 15.99 -7.11 2.04
N ASP A 8 17.30 -6.92 1.88
CA ASP A 8 18.20 -7.87 1.23
C ASP A 8 18.22 -9.22 1.95
N ARG A 9 18.18 -9.20 3.29
CA ARG A 9 18.06 -10.43 4.09
C ARG A 9 16.73 -11.14 3.84
N ILE A 10 15.60 -10.43 3.82
CA ILE A 10 14.29 -11.01 3.51
C ILE A 10 14.32 -11.70 2.15
N VAL A 11 14.85 -11.03 1.11
CA VAL A 11 14.91 -11.59 -0.24
C VAL A 11 15.83 -12.82 -0.29
N ARG A 12 16.97 -12.80 0.39
CA ARG A 12 17.89 -13.93 0.45
C ARG A 12 17.31 -15.14 1.17
N GLU A 13 16.55 -14.94 2.24
CA GLU A 13 16.01 -16.04 3.06
C GLU A 13 14.67 -16.58 2.54
N ARG A 14 13.81 -15.70 1.99
CA ARG A 14 12.43 -16.02 1.63
C ARG A 14 12.13 -15.90 0.13
N GLY A 15 13.09 -15.42 -0.65
CA GLY A 15 12.91 -15.09 -2.06
C GLY A 15 12.27 -13.72 -2.29
N PRO A 16 12.14 -13.30 -3.56
CA PRO A 16 11.47 -12.06 -3.92
C PRO A 16 10.01 -12.03 -3.48
N VAL A 17 9.56 -10.86 -3.03
CA VAL A 17 8.15 -10.63 -2.68
C VAL A 17 7.31 -10.60 -3.96
N LYS A 18 6.23 -11.37 -3.99
CA LYS A 18 5.36 -11.48 -5.17
C LYS A 18 4.48 -10.24 -5.31
N VAL A 19 4.06 -9.95 -6.54
CA VAL A 19 3.07 -8.88 -6.78
C VAL A 19 1.77 -9.18 -6.03
N GLY A 20 1.23 -8.18 -5.35
CA GLY A 20 0.08 -8.29 -4.47
C GLY A 20 0.44 -8.62 -3.02
N GLU A 21 1.70 -8.94 -2.72
CA GLU A 21 2.16 -9.25 -1.36
C GLU A 21 2.84 -8.04 -0.70
N ALA A 22 2.98 -8.12 0.62
CA ALA A 22 3.69 -7.13 1.42
C ALA A 22 4.54 -7.79 2.52
N VAL A 23 5.71 -7.21 2.78
CA VAL A 23 6.59 -7.57 3.91
C VAL A 23 6.95 -6.32 4.70
N TYR A 24 7.57 -6.45 5.87
CA TYR A 24 7.99 -5.29 6.66
C TYR A 24 9.45 -5.38 7.07
N THR A 25 10.04 -4.21 7.27
CA THR A 25 11.34 -4.00 7.94
C THR A 25 11.13 -3.03 9.10
N SER A 26 12.13 -2.92 9.97
CA SER A 26 12.26 -1.75 10.85
C SER A 26 12.34 -0.46 10.02
N ALA A 27 12.07 0.67 10.67
CA ALA A 27 12.04 1.98 10.02
C ALA A 27 13.38 2.73 10.05
N GLY A 28 14.42 2.17 10.69
CA GLY A 28 15.68 2.87 10.89
C GLY A 28 15.50 4.21 11.61
N SER A 29 15.89 5.30 10.95
CA SER A 29 15.78 6.67 11.48
C SER A 29 14.53 7.43 11.05
N LEU A 30 13.60 6.78 10.34
CA LEU A 30 12.33 7.41 9.95
C LEU A 30 11.43 7.58 11.17
N ASN A 31 10.57 8.61 11.15
CA ASN A 31 9.52 8.79 12.16
C ASN A 31 8.35 7.81 11.94
N ALA A 32 8.64 6.52 11.97
CA ALA A 32 7.69 5.42 11.84
C ALA A 32 8.22 4.22 12.64
N LYS A 33 7.34 3.26 12.96
CA LYS A 33 7.78 2.01 13.64
C LYS A 33 8.34 1.00 12.64
N TYR A 34 7.72 0.90 11.47
CA TYR A 34 8.05 -0.06 10.42
C TYR A 34 7.91 0.59 9.04
N VAL A 35 8.59 0.01 8.06
CA VAL A 35 8.31 0.24 6.64
C VAL A 35 7.67 -1.04 6.09
N ILE A 36 6.48 -0.90 5.50
CA ILE A 36 5.81 -1.99 4.79
C ILE A 36 6.16 -1.87 3.31
N HIS A 37 6.85 -2.89 2.79
CA HIS A 37 7.26 -3.02 1.40
C HIS A 37 6.19 -3.79 0.64
N ALA A 38 5.26 -3.06 0.02
CA ALA A 38 4.19 -3.62 -0.79
C ALA A 38 4.57 -3.65 -2.27
N VAL A 39 4.38 -4.80 -2.93
CA VAL A 39 4.66 -4.93 -4.37
C VAL A 39 3.36 -4.78 -5.16
N GLY A 40 3.14 -3.58 -5.70
CA GLY A 40 2.01 -3.32 -6.61
C GLY A 40 2.26 -3.84 -8.04
N PRO A 41 1.22 -3.91 -8.88
CA PRO A 41 1.32 -4.38 -10.26
C PRO A 41 2.01 -3.38 -11.19
N ARG A 42 2.59 -3.87 -12.28
CA ARG A 42 2.94 -3.06 -13.46
C ARG A 42 1.79 -3.04 -14.46
N MET A 43 1.48 -1.89 -15.06
CA MET A 43 0.42 -1.84 -16.08
C MET A 43 0.78 -2.70 -17.30
N GLY A 44 -0.14 -3.58 -17.72
CA GLY A 44 0.02 -4.50 -18.84
C GLY A 44 0.46 -5.92 -18.47
N GLU A 45 0.62 -6.24 -17.18
CA GLU A 45 1.00 -7.58 -16.71
C GLU A 45 -0.22 -8.49 -16.39
N GLY A 46 -1.44 -7.98 -16.54
CA GLY A 46 -2.70 -8.67 -16.30
C GLY A 46 -3.12 -8.73 -14.82
N ASN A 47 -4.44 -8.74 -14.60
CA ASN A 47 -5.09 -8.76 -13.29
C ASN A 47 -4.60 -7.66 -12.33
N GLU A 48 -4.25 -6.50 -12.87
CA GLU A 48 -3.62 -5.41 -12.11
C GLU A 48 -4.54 -4.88 -11.01
N ASP A 49 -5.83 -4.75 -11.27
CA ASP A 49 -6.81 -4.28 -10.29
C ASP A 49 -6.85 -5.23 -9.06
N GLU A 50 -6.85 -6.55 -9.28
CA GLU A 50 -6.82 -7.55 -8.20
C GLU A 50 -5.49 -7.53 -7.45
N LYS A 51 -4.38 -7.40 -8.17
CA LYS A 51 -3.03 -7.32 -7.58
C LYS A 51 -2.85 -6.08 -6.72
N LEU A 52 -3.31 -4.92 -7.17
CA LEU A 52 -3.28 -3.70 -6.38
C LEU A 52 -4.19 -3.79 -5.15
N ARG A 53 -5.38 -4.39 -5.29
CA ARG A 53 -6.27 -4.72 -4.17
C ARG A 53 -5.55 -5.57 -3.14
N ASN A 54 -4.88 -6.64 -3.58
CA ASN A 54 -4.14 -7.56 -2.69
C ASN A 54 -2.97 -6.83 -2.00
N ALA A 55 -2.16 -6.04 -2.72
CA ALA A 55 -1.05 -5.29 -2.14
C ALA A 55 -1.53 -4.32 -1.04
N THR A 56 -2.63 -3.61 -1.30
CA THR A 56 -3.25 -2.69 -0.34
C THR A 56 -3.79 -3.45 0.88
N TRP A 57 -4.55 -4.52 0.66
CA TRP A 57 -5.14 -5.35 1.71
C TRP A 57 -4.08 -6.00 2.60
N ASN A 58 -3.06 -6.60 2.01
CA ASN A 58 -1.99 -7.28 2.73
C ASN A 58 -1.16 -6.29 3.55
N SER A 59 -0.97 -5.06 3.07
CA SER A 59 -0.34 -3.98 3.85
C SER A 59 -1.17 -3.61 5.09
N LEU A 60 -2.49 -3.47 4.95
CA LEU A 60 -3.41 -3.19 6.06
C LEU A 60 -3.38 -4.32 7.10
N LYS A 61 -3.46 -5.58 6.63
CA LYS A 61 -3.38 -6.76 7.51
C LYS A 61 -2.06 -6.86 8.24
N LEU A 62 -0.94 -6.55 7.58
CA LEU A 62 0.36 -6.59 8.21
C LEU A 62 0.51 -5.51 9.29
N ALA A 63 0.02 -4.29 9.03
CA ALA A 63 -0.02 -3.24 10.05
C ALA A 63 -0.86 -3.62 11.27
N GLU A 64 -1.99 -4.30 11.06
CA GLU A 64 -2.82 -4.83 12.15
C GLU A 64 -2.11 -5.94 12.94
N GLN A 65 -1.45 -6.88 12.27
CA GLN A 65 -0.65 -7.94 12.90
C GLN A 65 0.48 -7.36 13.76
N LEU A 66 1.08 -6.26 13.31
CA LEU A 66 2.09 -5.48 14.03
C LEU A 66 1.50 -4.58 15.14
N ARG A 67 0.18 -4.64 15.36
CA ARG A 67 -0.57 -3.86 16.37
C ARG A 67 -0.34 -2.36 16.24
N LEU A 68 -0.25 -1.87 15.02
CA LEU A 68 -0.15 -0.44 14.73
C LEU A 68 -1.50 0.25 14.88
N SER A 69 -1.47 1.55 15.16
CA SER A 69 -2.67 2.38 15.21
C SER A 69 -2.92 3.13 13.90
N SER A 70 -1.89 3.32 13.08
CA SER A 70 -1.99 4.07 11.83
C SER A 70 -1.06 3.52 10.74
N ILE A 71 -1.42 3.80 9.50
CA ILE A 71 -0.64 3.49 8.29
C ILE A 71 -0.77 4.62 7.28
N VAL A 72 0.29 4.85 6.50
CA VAL A 72 0.33 5.82 5.40
C VAL A 72 0.65 5.11 4.11
N PHE A 73 -0.12 5.37 3.07
CA PHE A 73 0.07 4.85 1.72
C PHE A 73 0.46 5.95 0.74
N PRO A 74 1.37 5.68 -0.21
CA PRO A 74 1.41 6.44 -1.45
C PRO A 74 0.32 5.94 -2.42
N ALA A 75 0.16 6.58 -3.57
CA ALA A 75 -0.58 5.99 -4.70
C ALA A 75 0.23 4.83 -5.30
N ILE A 76 -0.05 3.60 -4.88
CA ILE A 76 0.73 2.42 -5.26
C ILE A 76 0.65 2.20 -6.78
N SER A 77 1.80 1.92 -7.40
CA SER A 77 1.97 1.63 -8.83
C SER A 77 1.72 2.75 -9.84
N THR A 78 1.38 3.98 -9.41
CA THR A 78 1.10 5.09 -10.35
C THR A 78 2.35 5.80 -10.88
N GLY A 79 3.52 5.51 -10.30
CA GLY A 79 4.82 6.03 -10.76
C GLY A 79 5.38 5.22 -11.93
N VAL A 80 6.59 4.68 -11.77
CA VAL A 80 7.32 3.92 -12.81
C VAL A 80 6.57 2.69 -13.35
N PHE A 81 5.57 2.20 -12.62
CA PHE A 81 4.74 1.06 -13.02
C PHE A 81 3.54 1.45 -13.90
N GLY A 82 3.25 2.74 -14.04
CA GLY A 82 2.30 3.27 -15.03
C GLY A 82 0.84 2.89 -14.80
N TYR A 83 0.48 2.42 -13.60
CA TYR A 83 -0.91 2.10 -13.29
C TYR A 83 -1.75 3.39 -13.24
N PRO A 84 -2.92 3.47 -13.92
CA PRO A 84 -3.68 4.71 -14.00
C PRO A 84 -4.10 5.26 -12.64
N LYS A 85 -3.91 6.57 -12.42
CA LYS A 85 -4.18 7.25 -11.14
C LYS A 85 -5.64 7.12 -10.69
N ASP A 86 -6.58 7.23 -11.63
CA ASP A 86 -8.02 7.09 -11.40
C ASP A 86 -8.40 5.67 -10.97
N LYS A 87 -7.86 4.64 -11.64
CA LYS A 87 -8.06 3.24 -11.24
C LYS A 87 -7.39 2.96 -9.89
N CYS A 88 -6.22 3.54 -9.63
CA CYS A 88 -5.51 3.42 -8.36
C CYS A 88 -6.37 3.91 -7.20
N ALA A 89 -6.89 5.14 -7.32
CA ALA A 89 -7.79 5.72 -6.33
C ALA A 89 -8.99 4.82 -6.05
N GLN A 90 -9.68 4.36 -7.11
CA GLN A 90 -10.85 3.49 -6.99
C GLN A 90 -10.53 2.17 -6.27
N VAL A 91 -9.47 1.48 -6.67
CA VAL A 91 -9.10 0.17 -6.11
C VAL A 91 -8.63 0.31 -4.67
N MET A 92 -7.71 1.25 -4.39
CA MET A 92 -7.17 1.43 -3.04
C MET A 92 -8.25 1.86 -2.05
N LEU A 93 -9.07 2.84 -2.41
CA LEU A 93 -10.12 3.35 -1.50
C LEU A 93 -11.23 2.33 -1.25
N LYS A 94 -11.66 1.57 -2.26
CA LYS A 94 -12.59 0.45 -2.05
C LYS A 94 -12.00 -0.61 -1.14
N THR A 95 -10.73 -0.98 -1.35
CA THR A 95 -10.03 -1.95 -0.49
C THR A 95 -9.93 -1.47 0.95
N ILE A 96 -9.62 -0.18 1.16
CA ILE A 96 -9.57 0.44 2.49
C ILE A 96 -10.96 0.45 3.14
N LYS A 97 -12.01 0.79 2.39
CA LYS A 97 -13.39 0.72 2.86
C LYS A 97 -13.74 -0.70 3.29
N ASP A 98 -13.51 -1.70 2.43
CA ASP A 98 -13.79 -3.10 2.75
C ASP A 98 -13.03 -3.55 4.01
N TYR A 99 -11.78 -3.13 4.18
CA TYR A 99 -10.98 -3.43 5.38
C TYR A 99 -11.64 -2.84 6.63
N VAL A 100 -12.01 -1.55 6.60
CA VAL A 100 -12.65 -0.87 7.74
C VAL A 100 -13.98 -1.54 8.08
N PHE A 101 -14.83 -1.80 7.08
CA PHE A 101 -16.14 -2.42 7.26
C PHE A 101 -16.07 -3.90 7.68
N SER A 102 -14.95 -4.58 7.42
CA SER A 102 -14.67 -5.93 7.94
C SER A 102 -14.24 -5.95 9.42
N GLY A 103 -14.23 -4.80 10.11
CA GLY A 103 -13.87 -4.69 11.52
C GLY A 103 -12.37 -4.45 11.76
N GLY A 104 -11.67 -3.89 10.78
CA GLY A 104 -10.27 -3.49 10.86
C GLY A 104 -9.94 -2.64 12.10
N LYS A 105 -8.71 -2.74 12.59
CA LYS A 105 -8.30 -2.18 13.90
C LYS A 105 -7.46 -0.91 13.83
N LEU A 106 -7.01 -0.53 12.63
CA LEU A 106 -6.31 0.73 12.41
C LEU A 106 -7.24 1.91 12.71
N LYS A 107 -6.76 2.89 13.47
CA LYS A 107 -7.49 4.10 13.83
C LYS A 107 -7.39 5.18 12.75
N GLU A 108 -6.30 5.18 11.99
CA GLU A 108 -6.03 6.18 10.97
C GLU A 108 -5.36 5.52 9.75
N ILE A 109 -5.89 5.81 8.56
CA ILE A 109 -5.34 5.38 7.29
C ILE A 109 -5.20 6.64 6.44
N MET A 110 -3.96 7.03 6.14
CA MET A 110 -3.67 8.22 5.34
C MET A 110 -3.17 7.82 3.96
N ILE A 111 -3.58 8.58 2.93
CA ILE A 111 -3.01 8.50 1.59
C ILE A 111 -2.23 9.78 1.33
N CYS A 112 -0.90 9.67 1.26
CA CYS A 112 0.01 10.78 1.03
C CYS A 112 0.32 10.88 -0.48
N LEU A 113 -0.15 11.97 -1.10
CA LEU A 113 -0.11 12.16 -2.55
C LEU A 113 0.86 13.29 -2.88
N TYR A 114 1.67 13.08 -3.91
CA TYR A 114 2.78 13.96 -4.24
C TYR A 114 2.35 15.22 -4.99
N ASP A 115 1.34 15.12 -5.85
CA ASP A 115 0.90 16.20 -6.75
C ASP A 115 -0.62 16.45 -6.66
N ASP A 116 -1.02 17.67 -7.01
CA ASP A 116 -2.41 18.16 -6.94
C ASP A 116 -3.36 17.38 -7.85
N GLU A 117 -2.88 16.93 -9.01
CA GLU A 117 -3.68 16.13 -9.94
C GLU A 117 -4.11 14.82 -9.28
N THR A 118 -3.14 14.08 -8.72
CA THR A 118 -3.41 12.83 -8.02
C THR A 118 -4.27 13.07 -6.78
N TYR A 119 -4.03 14.16 -6.05
CA TYR A 119 -4.86 14.54 -4.90
C TYR A 119 -6.32 14.70 -5.29
N ARG A 120 -6.64 15.47 -6.33
CA ARG A 120 -8.02 15.69 -6.79
C ARG A 120 -8.69 14.40 -7.23
N ILE A 121 -7.96 13.54 -7.94
CA ILE A 121 -8.47 12.23 -8.37
C ILE A 121 -8.86 11.37 -7.16
N PHE A 122 -8.01 11.31 -6.13
CA PHE A 122 -8.31 10.57 -4.90
C PHE A 122 -9.42 11.23 -4.08
N GLU A 123 -9.46 12.55 -3.99
CA GLU A 123 -10.51 13.30 -3.30
C GLU A 123 -11.89 13.03 -3.92
N GLU A 124 -12.02 13.15 -5.25
CA GLU A 124 -13.26 12.84 -5.96
C GLU A 124 -13.68 11.38 -5.79
N ALA A 125 -12.73 10.45 -5.81
CA ALA A 125 -13.01 9.03 -5.59
C ALA A 125 -13.45 8.75 -4.15
N LEU A 126 -12.85 9.44 -3.16
CA LEU A 126 -13.18 9.31 -1.75
C LEU A 126 -14.64 9.67 -1.50
N TRP A 127 -15.09 10.84 -1.99
CA TRP A 127 -16.48 11.30 -1.88
C TRP A 127 -17.51 10.40 -2.54
N LYS A 128 -17.10 9.60 -3.54
CA LYS A 128 -17.98 8.64 -4.22
C LYS A 128 -18.04 7.29 -3.50
N ILE A 129 -16.98 6.93 -2.77
CA ILE A 129 -16.82 5.61 -2.15
C ILE A 129 -17.31 5.62 -0.71
N PHE A 130 -17.06 6.67 0.05
CA PHE A 130 -17.49 6.84 1.44
C PHE A 130 -18.75 7.70 1.51
#